data_AF-A0A4Y2KPA3-F1
#
_entry.id   AF-A0A4Y2KPA3-F1
#
_cell.length_a   1.000
_cell.length_b   1.000
_cell.length_c   1.000
_cell.angle_alpha   90.00
_cell.angle_beta   90.00
_cell.angle_gamma   90.00
#
_symmetry.space_group_name_H-M   'P 1'
#
loop_
_entity.id
_entity.type
_entity.pdbx_description
1 polymer ?
#
loop_
_entity_poly.entity_id
_entity_poly.type
_entity_poly.pdbx_seq_one_letter_code
_entity_poly.pdbx_strand_id
1 'polypeptide(L)'
;METSLEEKEVSLKYLISKHNIDDKSSKLNIKEIKTEKLLSVKLPDIPLPQFSGKYEEFSNFKSQFISLIEDNDGLSNTQKLYYLKSSLTGEAKLIQTTDDTYKSLLKALEDRYENKRAVVDSQILSLINLEKLNYESAEDLRKLLDTVKKNLRTLKTLEYERRNL
;
A
#
# COMPACT_ATOMS: atom_id res chain seq x y z
N MET A 1 36.55 48.71 32.52
CA MET A 1 35.74 48.26 31.36
C MET A 1 34.55 47.41 31.80
N GLU A 2 34.58 46.73 32.95
CA GLU A 2 33.43 45.96 33.50
C GLU A 2 32.21 46.81 33.86
N THR A 3 32.40 48.01 34.41
CA THR A 3 31.29 48.89 34.83
C THR A 3 30.34 49.27 33.70
N SER A 4 30.86 49.38 32.46
CA SER A 4 30.04 49.72 31.29
C SER A 4 29.18 48.54 30.81
N LEU A 5 29.59 47.31 31.09
CA LEU A 5 28.84 46.11 30.69
C LEU A 5 27.68 45.87 31.67
N GLU A 6 27.93 46.05 32.97
CA GLU A 6 26.91 45.95 34.02
C GLU A 6 25.83 47.03 33.86
N GLU A 7 26.20 48.27 33.53
CA GLU A 7 25.25 49.36 33.26
C GLU A 7 24.31 49.06 32.07
N LYS A 8 24.82 48.38 31.04
CA LYS A 8 24.01 47.96 29.88
C LYS A 8 23.10 46.79 30.19
N GLU A 9 23.53 45.85 31.02
CA GLU A 9 22.70 44.71 31.44
C GLU A 9 21.52 45.18 32.32
N VAL A 10 21.80 46.10 33.26
CA VAL A 10 20.77 46.70 34.11
C VAL A 10 19.75 47.50 33.28
N SER A 11 20.22 48.27 32.30
CA SER A 11 19.34 49.04 31.40
C SER A 11 18.45 48.13 30.54
N LEU A 12 18.97 46.98 30.07
CA LEU A 12 18.20 46.00 29.32
C LEU A 12 17.14 45.32 30.17
N LYS A 13 17.47 44.89 31.39
CA LYS A 13 16.50 44.28 32.32
C LYS A 13 15.37 45.26 32.67
N TYR A 14 15.71 46.53 32.86
CA TYR A 14 14.73 47.59 33.10
C TYR A 14 13.79 47.82 31.90
N LEU A 15 14.31 47.83 30.67
CA LEU A 15 13.49 47.97 29.46
C LEU A 15 12.56 46.76 29.23
N ILE A 16 13.04 45.55 29.50
CA ILE A 16 12.24 44.31 29.38
C ILE A 16 11.08 44.32 30.39
N SER A 17 11.36 44.72 31.64
CA SER A 17 10.35 44.84 32.69
C SER A 17 9.33 45.94 32.39
N LYS A 18 9.79 47.10 31.88
CA LYS A 18 8.94 48.25 31.54
C LYS A 18 7.96 47.98 30.40
N HIS A 19 8.31 47.09 29.46
CA HIS A 19 7.44 46.73 28.34
C HIS A 19 6.53 45.53 28.59
N ASN A 20 6.50 45.00 29.82
CA ASN A 20 5.66 43.87 30.25
C ASN A 20 5.58 42.76 29.18
N ILE A 21 6.74 42.42 28.61
CA ILE A 21 6.89 41.25 27.75
C ILE A 21 6.88 40.07 28.72
N ASP A 22 5.68 39.71 29.16
CA ASP A 22 5.42 38.49 29.89
C ASP A 22 5.94 37.31 29.08
N ASP A 23 6.47 36.35 29.82
CA ASP A 23 7.23 35.17 29.43
C ASP A 23 6.39 34.11 28.66
N LYS A 24 5.62 34.54 27.66
CA LYS A 24 4.75 33.69 26.82
C LYS A 24 4.84 34.06 25.35
N SER A 25 5.99 33.78 24.74
CA SER A 25 6.07 33.51 23.31
C SER A 25 7.38 32.81 22.96
N SER A 26 7.23 31.67 22.29
CA SER A 26 8.22 31.08 21.38
C SER A 26 9.58 30.69 21.97
N LYS A 27 9.64 29.53 22.64
CA LYS A 27 10.78 28.64 22.40
C LYS A 27 10.76 28.28 20.92
N LEU A 28 11.58 28.99 20.15
CA LEU A 28 11.97 28.63 18.80
C LEU A 28 12.56 27.23 18.87
N ASN A 29 11.75 26.24 18.47
CA ASN A 29 12.20 24.88 18.29
C ASN A 29 12.97 24.88 16.97
N ILE A 30 14.24 25.32 17.03
CA ILE A 30 15.23 25.03 16.00
C ILE A 30 15.37 23.51 16.05
N LYS A 31 14.52 22.81 15.30
CA LYS A 31 14.75 21.40 14.99
C LYS A 31 16.11 21.37 14.33
N GLU A 32 17.06 20.76 15.02
CA GLU A 32 18.27 20.22 14.40
C GLU A 32 17.86 19.62 13.06
N ILE A 33 18.24 20.27 11.96
CA ILE A 33 18.34 19.57 10.70
C ILE A 33 19.55 18.67 10.89
N LYS A 34 19.31 17.51 11.52
CA LYS A 34 20.13 16.34 11.30
C LYS A 34 20.09 16.12 9.80
N THR A 35 21.09 16.66 9.13
CA THR A 35 21.45 16.21 7.79
C THR A 35 22.07 14.85 7.99
N GLU A 36 21.25 13.88 8.38
CA GLU A 36 21.54 12.49 8.08
C GLU A 36 21.67 12.49 6.57
N LYS A 37 22.91 12.34 6.12
CA LYS A 37 23.23 11.96 4.76
C LYS A 37 22.58 10.60 4.56
N LEU A 38 21.26 10.59 4.35
CA LEU A 38 20.56 9.47 3.76
C LEU A 38 21.29 9.34 2.43
N LEU A 39 22.13 8.33 2.33
CA LEU A 39 22.45 7.76 1.03
C LEU A 39 21.10 7.27 0.52
N SER A 40 20.29 8.18 -0.03
CA SER A 40 19.01 7.86 -0.62
C SER A 40 19.35 7.15 -1.90
N VAL A 41 19.56 5.84 -1.77
CA VAL A 41 19.30 4.95 -2.88
C VAL A 41 17.88 5.29 -3.31
N LYS A 42 17.74 6.02 -4.42
CA LYS A 42 16.44 6.30 -5.02
C LYS A 42 15.87 4.95 -5.39
N LEU A 43 14.97 4.45 -4.56
CA LEU A 43 14.21 3.26 -4.88
C LEU A 43 13.31 3.60 -6.07
N PRO A 44 13.07 2.65 -6.98
CA PRO A 44 12.04 2.81 -7.98
C PRO A 44 10.71 3.14 -7.30
N ASP A 45 9.92 4.00 -7.94
CA ASP A 45 8.56 4.28 -7.47
C ASP A 45 7.75 2.98 -7.45
N ILE A 46 6.96 2.79 -6.40
CA ILE A 46 6.08 1.62 -6.29
C ILE A 46 4.98 1.81 -7.34
N PRO A 47 4.87 0.91 -8.35
CA PRO A 47 3.85 1.06 -9.38
C PRO A 47 2.47 0.81 -8.79
N LEU A 48 1.47 1.50 -9.34
CA LEU A 48 0.08 1.25 -8.99
C LEU A 48 -0.29 -0.17 -9.45
N PRO A 49 -0.85 -1.02 -8.56
CA PRO A 49 -1.22 -2.38 -8.92
C PRO A 49 -2.30 -2.38 -10.00
N GLN A 50 -2.22 -3.36 -10.89
CA GLN A 50 -3.14 -3.53 -12.02
C GLN A 50 -3.97 -4.79 -11.81
N PHE A 51 -5.23 -4.76 -12.23
CA PHE A 51 -6.15 -5.87 -12.10
C PHE A 51 -6.88 -6.14 -13.42
N SER A 52 -6.73 -7.36 -13.94
CA SER A 52 -7.26 -7.76 -15.24
C SER A 52 -8.67 -8.37 -15.18
N GLY A 53 -9.11 -8.80 -14.00
CA GLY A 53 -10.37 -9.54 -13.80
C GLY A 53 -10.19 -11.05 -13.59
N LYS A 54 -8.96 -11.55 -13.41
CA LYS A 54 -8.75 -12.95 -13.01
C LYS A 54 -9.01 -13.13 -11.52
N TYR A 55 -9.82 -14.12 -11.17
CA TYR A 55 -10.13 -14.46 -9.77
C TYR A 55 -8.89 -14.68 -8.90
N GLU A 56 -7.86 -15.32 -9.46
CA GLU A 56 -6.60 -15.61 -8.76
C GLU A 56 -5.80 -14.35 -8.40
N GLU A 57 -5.95 -13.28 -9.17
CA GLU A 57 -5.21 -12.02 -8.98
C GLU A 57 -5.89 -11.11 -7.96
N PHE A 58 -7.20 -11.28 -7.74
CA PHE A 58 -8.02 -10.30 -7.00
C PHE A 58 -7.58 -10.11 -5.55
N SER A 59 -7.32 -11.19 -4.81
CA SER A 59 -6.91 -11.09 -3.40
C SER A 59 -5.61 -10.31 -3.25
N ASN A 60 -4.61 -10.60 -4.08
CA ASN A 60 -3.34 -9.90 -4.04
C ASN A 60 -3.48 -8.43 -4.47
N PHE A 61 -4.26 -8.18 -5.53
CA PHE A 61 -4.57 -6.82 -5.97
C PHE A 61 -5.23 -6.00 -4.85
N LYS A 62 -6.28 -6.53 -4.21
CA LYS A 62 -7.03 -5.86 -3.14
C LYS A 62 -6.10 -5.48 -1.98
N SER A 63 -5.28 -6.41 -1.49
CA SER A 63 -4.34 -6.14 -0.40
C SER A 63 -3.31 -5.07 -0.76
N GLN A 64 -2.73 -5.13 -1.96
CA GLN A 64 -1.78 -4.12 -2.42
C GLN A 64 -2.43 -2.75 -2.60
N PHE A 65 -3.62 -2.70 -3.21
CA PHE A 65 -4.33 -1.46 -3.47
C PHE A 65 -4.77 -0.76 -2.17
N ILE A 66 -5.31 -1.52 -1.21
CA ILE A 66 -5.69 -1.00 0.11
C ILE A 66 -4.47 -0.37 0.81
N SER A 67 -3.36 -1.10 0.88
CA SER A 67 -2.14 -0.62 1.53
C SER A 67 -1.55 0.64 0.90
N LEU A 68 -1.71 0.83 -0.42
CA LEU A 68 -1.15 1.98 -1.15
C LEU A 68 -2.10 3.19 -1.20
N ILE A 69 -3.41 2.95 -1.29
CA ILE A 69 -4.40 3.97 -1.64
C ILE A 69 -5.44 4.16 -0.53
N GLU A 70 -5.95 3.09 0.09
CA GLU A 70 -6.97 3.19 1.13
C GLU A 70 -6.39 3.73 2.43
N ASP A 71 -5.26 3.18 2.85
CA ASP A 71 -4.57 3.54 4.10
C ASP A 71 -3.84 4.90 4.00
N ASN A 72 -3.93 5.57 2.84
CA ASN A 72 -3.35 6.89 2.62
C ASN A 72 -4.36 8.00 2.93
N ASP A 73 -4.23 8.61 4.11
CA ASP A 73 -5.06 9.73 4.57
C ASP A 73 -4.93 11.01 3.72
N GLY A 74 -3.87 11.11 2.91
CA GLY A 74 -3.66 12.24 2.00
C GLY A 74 -4.53 12.21 0.74
N LEU A 75 -5.26 11.11 0.48
CA LEU A 75 -6.10 10.95 -0.69
C LEU A 75 -7.58 11.10 -0.36
N SER A 76 -8.27 11.98 -1.08
CA SER A 76 -9.73 12.09 -1.05
C SER A 76 -10.40 10.88 -1.71
N ASN A 77 -11.66 10.59 -1.35
CA ASN A 77 -12.44 9.50 -1.97
C ASN A 77 -12.52 9.61 -3.51
N THR A 78 -12.56 10.82 -4.06
CA THR A 78 -12.55 11.05 -5.52
C THR A 78 -11.23 10.66 -6.15
N GLN A 79 -10.10 10.95 -5.49
CA GLN A 79 -8.77 10.52 -5.95
C GLN A 79 -8.61 9.01 -5.82
N LYS A 80 -9.06 8.41 -4.71
CA LYS A 80 -9.05 6.95 -4.53
C LYS A 80 -9.87 6.24 -5.62
N LEU A 81 -11.05 6.77 -5.96
CA LEU A 81 -11.86 6.27 -7.08
C LEU A 81 -11.14 6.38 -8.43
N TYR A 82 -10.49 7.52 -8.70
CA TYR A 82 -9.73 7.70 -9.93
C TYR A 82 -8.61 6.66 -10.06
N TYR A 83 -7.82 6.47 -8.99
CA TYR A 83 -6.79 5.44 -8.97
C TYR A 83 -7.36 4.04 -9.14
N LEU A 84 -8.48 3.73 -8.46
CA LEU A 84 -9.14 2.43 -8.59
C LEU A 84 -9.54 2.18 -10.04
N LYS A 85 -10.23 3.13 -10.71
CA LYS A 85 -10.60 3.03 -12.13
C LYS A 85 -9.37 2.88 -13.04
N SER A 86 -8.27 3.56 -12.73
CA SER A 86 -7.02 3.47 -13.51
C SER A 86 -6.27 2.15 -13.34
N SER A 87 -6.48 1.45 -12.23
CA SER A 87 -5.95 0.12 -11.95
C SER A 87 -6.71 -1.01 -12.62
N LEU A 88 -7.94 -0.76 -13.09
CA LEU A 88 -8.77 -1.79 -13.73
C LEU A 88 -8.44 -1.91 -15.23
N THR A 89 -8.16 -3.13 -15.65
CA THR A 89 -7.84 -3.51 -17.03
C THR A 89 -8.66 -4.73 -17.43
N GLY A 90 -8.69 -5.05 -18.72
CA GLY A 90 -9.40 -6.23 -19.23
C GLY A 90 -10.88 -6.28 -18.80
N GLU A 91 -11.30 -7.45 -18.31
CA GLU A 91 -12.67 -7.73 -17.86
C GLU A 91 -13.05 -6.96 -16.59
N ALA A 92 -12.10 -6.66 -15.71
CA ALA A 92 -12.37 -5.90 -14.50
C ALA A 92 -12.85 -4.47 -14.81
N LYS A 93 -12.38 -3.89 -15.91
CA LYS A 93 -12.78 -2.55 -16.34
C LYS A 93 -14.25 -2.46 -16.73
N LEU A 94 -14.88 -3.58 -17.09
CA LEU A 94 -16.29 -3.63 -17.48
C LEU A 94 -17.26 -3.51 -16.29
N ILE A 95 -16.76 -3.60 -15.05
CA ILE A 95 -17.60 -3.47 -13.84
C ILE A 95 -17.96 -2.01 -13.55
N GLN A 96 -17.11 -1.07 -13.95
CA GLN A 96 -17.29 0.33 -13.59
C GLN A 96 -18.52 0.95 -14.31
N THR A 97 -19.24 1.79 -13.59
CA THR A 97 -20.35 2.61 -14.07
C THR A 97 -20.01 4.11 -13.98
N THR A 98 -20.86 4.94 -14.58
CA THR A 98 -20.70 6.41 -14.57
C THR A 98 -20.90 7.00 -13.17
N ASP A 99 -21.81 6.44 -12.37
CA ASP A 99 -22.20 6.98 -11.06
C ASP A 99 -21.51 6.31 -9.86
N ASP A 100 -20.45 5.53 -10.11
CA ASP A 100 -19.74 4.85 -9.04
C ASP A 100 -19.04 5.82 -8.08
N THR A 101 -19.24 5.58 -6.79
CA THR A 101 -18.34 6.06 -5.73
C THR A 101 -17.21 5.05 -5.50
N TYR A 102 -16.13 5.47 -4.83
CA TYR A 102 -15.04 4.57 -4.45
C TYR A 102 -15.53 3.31 -3.75
N LYS A 103 -16.39 3.48 -2.73
CA LYS A 103 -16.95 2.36 -1.96
C LYS A 103 -17.85 1.45 -2.81
N SER A 104 -18.65 2.04 -3.71
CA SER A 104 -19.54 1.27 -4.58
C SER A 104 -18.75 0.40 -5.55
N LEU A 105 -17.73 0.97 -6.21
CA LEU A 105 -16.91 0.24 -7.17
C LEU A 105 -16.06 -0.85 -6.49
N LEU A 106 -15.47 -0.53 -5.32
CA LEU A 106 -14.71 -1.52 -4.55
C LEU A 106 -15.61 -2.70 -4.16
N LYS A 107 -16.81 -2.42 -3.66
CA LYS A 107 -17.78 -3.46 -3.29
C LYS A 107 -18.22 -4.29 -4.51
N ALA A 108 -18.47 -3.66 -5.65
CA ALA A 108 -18.83 -4.40 -6.87
C ALA A 108 -17.70 -5.34 -7.34
N LEU A 109 -16.43 -4.94 -7.15
CA LEU A 109 -15.28 -5.80 -7.42
C LEU A 109 -15.21 -6.96 -6.43
N GLU A 110 -15.43 -6.71 -5.13
CA GLU A 110 -15.48 -7.74 -4.10
C GLU A 110 -16.59 -8.75 -4.37
N ASP A 111 -17.81 -8.30 -4.60
CA ASP A 111 -18.97 -9.16 -4.87
C ASP A 111 -18.74 -10.06 -6.10
N ARG A 112 -18.05 -9.56 -7.13
CA ARG A 112 -17.78 -10.32 -8.35
C ARG A 112 -16.54 -11.22 -8.27
N TYR A 113 -15.46 -10.77 -7.63
CA TYR A 113 -14.15 -11.43 -7.69
C TYR A 113 -13.64 -12.01 -6.37
N GLU A 114 -14.25 -11.67 -5.23
CA GLU A 114 -13.93 -12.25 -3.91
C GLU A 114 -14.53 -13.66 -3.74
N ASN A 115 -14.32 -14.51 -4.74
CA ASN A 115 -14.83 -15.87 -4.75
C ASN A 115 -13.70 -16.86 -4.49
N LYS A 116 -13.47 -17.17 -3.21
CA LYS A 116 -12.46 -18.16 -2.79
C LYS A 116 -12.71 -19.55 -3.38
N ARG A 117 -13.97 -19.94 -3.67
CA ARG A 117 -14.28 -21.22 -4.32
C ARG A 117 -13.82 -21.25 -5.76
N ALA A 118 -14.05 -20.18 -6.52
CA ALA A 118 -13.57 -20.08 -7.90
C ALA A 118 -12.04 -20.17 -8.00
N VAL A 119 -11.31 -19.60 -7.02
CA VAL A 119 -9.85 -19.74 -6.94
C VAL A 119 -9.44 -21.20 -6.67
N VAL A 120 -10.12 -21.90 -5.76
CA VAL A 120 -9.90 -23.33 -5.51
C VAL A 120 -10.18 -24.16 -6.75
N ASP A 121 -11.31 -23.94 -7.41
CA ASP A 121 -11.72 -24.68 -8.60
C ASP A 121 -10.72 -24.47 -9.74
N SER A 122 -10.24 -23.24 -9.96
CA SER A 122 -9.18 -22.95 -10.93
C SER A 122 -7.89 -23.72 -10.61
N GLN A 123 -7.50 -23.77 -9.34
CA GLN A 123 -6.29 -24.47 -8.92
C GLN A 123 -6.41 -26.00 -9.03
N ILE A 124 -7.59 -26.54 -8.75
CA ILE A 124 -7.90 -27.96 -8.95
C ILE A 124 -7.90 -28.28 -10.45
N LEU A 125 -8.55 -27.46 -11.29
CA LEU A 125 -8.54 -27.65 -12.74
C LEU A 125 -7.12 -27.54 -13.31
N SER A 126 -6.28 -26.64 -12.80
CA SER A 126 -4.87 -26.56 -13.16
C SER A 126 -4.11 -27.84 -12.83
N LEU A 127 -4.42 -28.50 -11.71
CA LEU A 127 -3.84 -29.80 -11.33
C LEU A 127 -4.36 -30.95 -12.20
N ILE A 128 -5.66 -30.97 -12.49
CA ILE A 128 -6.30 -32.02 -13.32
C ILE A 128 -5.84 -31.93 -14.77
N ASN A 129 -5.70 -30.70 -15.29
CA ASN A 129 -5.29 -30.42 -16.66
C ASN A 129 -3.77 -30.27 -16.83
N LEU A 130 -2.97 -30.76 -15.87
CA LEU A 130 -1.52 -30.84 -16.06
C LEU A 130 -1.23 -31.65 -17.32
N GLU A 131 -0.57 -31.02 -18.29
CA GLU A 131 -0.21 -31.69 -19.54
C GLU A 131 0.60 -32.96 -19.26
N LYS A 132 0.27 -34.03 -19.98
CA LYS A 132 1.07 -35.24 -19.98
C LYS A 132 2.44 -34.88 -20.55
N LEU A 133 3.49 -35.17 -19.79
CA LEU A 133 4.85 -35.03 -20.29
C LEU A 133 5.04 -35.98 -21.48
N ASN A 134 5.15 -35.41 -22.67
CA ASN A 134 5.34 -36.20 -23.90
C ASN A 134 6.79 -36.72 -24.02
N TYR A 135 7.72 -36.09 -23.30
CA TYR A 135 9.15 -36.46 -23.28
C TYR A 135 9.71 -36.29 -21.86
N GLU A 136 10.61 -37.18 -21.46
CA GLU A 136 11.30 -37.11 -20.18
C GLU A 136 12.43 -36.08 -20.25
N SER A 137 12.10 -34.81 -19.93
CA SER A 137 13.07 -33.73 -19.74
C SER A 137 13.13 -33.34 -18.28
N ALA A 138 14.35 -33.17 -17.75
CA ALA A 138 14.56 -32.65 -16.40
C ALA A 138 13.95 -31.25 -16.22
N GLU A 139 13.86 -30.45 -17.28
CA GLU A 139 13.22 -29.13 -17.26
C GLU A 139 11.71 -29.24 -17.09
N ASP A 140 11.07 -30.13 -17.84
CA ASP A 140 9.61 -30.28 -17.81
C ASP A 140 9.13 -30.96 -16.53
N LEU A 141 9.92 -31.92 -16.00
CA LEU A 141 9.70 -32.48 -14.67
C LEU A 141 9.80 -31.42 -13.57
N ARG A 142 10.74 -30.46 -13.69
CA ARG A 142 10.88 -29.36 -12.73
C ARG A 142 9.70 -28.38 -12.83
N LYS A 143 9.28 -27.99 -14.04
CA LYS A 143 8.09 -27.16 -14.27
C LYS A 143 6.83 -27.80 -13.70
N LEU A 144 6.66 -29.10 -13.91
CA LEU A 144 5.55 -29.88 -13.35
C LEU A 144 5.57 -29.83 -11.81
N LEU A 145 6.73 -30.13 -11.21
CA LEU A 145 6.91 -30.10 -9.76
C LEU A 145 6.62 -28.72 -9.16
N ASP A 146 7.10 -27.66 -9.81
CA ASP A 146 6.90 -26.29 -9.36
C ASP A 146 5.43 -25.88 -9.46
N THR A 147 4.73 -26.28 -10.53
CA THR A 147 3.30 -26.05 -10.70
C THR A 147 2.49 -26.75 -9.61
N VAL A 148 2.76 -28.04 -9.36
CA VAL A 148 2.09 -28.79 -8.28
C VAL A 148 2.36 -28.16 -6.91
N LYS A 149 3.61 -27.79 -6.60
CA LYS A 149 3.96 -27.15 -5.33
C LYS A 149 3.30 -25.78 -5.16
N LYS A 150 3.27 -24.96 -6.21
CA LYS A 150 2.56 -23.68 -6.21
C LYS A 150 1.08 -23.91 -5.90
N ASN A 151 0.46 -24.87 -6.58
CA ASN A 151 -0.96 -25.18 -6.43
C ASN A 151 -1.31 -25.64 -5.02
N LEU A 152 -0.51 -26.56 -4.45
CA LEU A 152 -0.67 -27.02 -3.08
C LEU A 152 -0.48 -25.90 -2.04
N ARG A 153 0.48 -24.99 -2.24
CA ARG A 153 0.68 -23.85 -1.34
C ARG A 153 -0.54 -22.94 -1.32
N THR A 154 -1.09 -22.58 -2.48
CA THR A 154 -2.30 -21.76 -2.58
C THR A 154 -3.49 -22.43 -1.90
N LEU A 155 -3.72 -23.73 -2.15
CA LEU A 155 -4.80 -24.48 -1.52
C LEU A 155 -4.65 -24.55 0.01
N LYS A 156 -3.43 -24.74 0.52
CA LYS A 156 -3.16 -24.77 1.96
C LYS A 156 -3.44 -23.42 2.64
N THR A 157 -3.07 -22.32 1.99
CA THR A 157 -3.38 -20.96 2.50
C THR A 157 -4.89 -20.75 2.58
N LEU A 158 -5.63 -21.14 1.54
CA LEU A 158 -7.10 -21.01 1.51
C LEU A 158 -7.79 -21.91 2.54
N GLU A 159 -7.28 -23.13 2.78
CA GLU A 159 -7.79 -24.01 3.82
C GLU A 159 -7.56 -23.42 5.22
N TYR A 160 -6.39 -22.83 5.46
CA TYR A 160 -6.08 -22.14 6.71
C TYR A 160 -7.02 -20.94 6.93
N GLU A 161 -7.29 -20.14 5.90
CA GLU A 161 -8.27 -19.05 6.00
C GLU A 161 -9.69 -19.55 6.31
N ARG A 162 -10.11 -20.70 5.77
CA ARG A 162 -11.42 -21.29 6.06
C ARG A 162 -11.54 -21.78 7.50
N ARG A 163 -10.47 -22.32 8.07
CA ARG A 163 -10.46 -22.89 9.44
C ARG A 163 -10.37 -21.84 10.55
N ASN A 164 -9.98 -20.60 10.24
CA ASN A 164 -9.84 -19.50 11.19
C ASN A 164 -10.97 -18.45 11.10
N LEU A 165 -12.08 -18.79 10.44
CA LEU A 165 -13.35 -18.05 10.42
C LEU A 165 -14.37 -18.78 11.29
#